data_AF-A0A350MP20-F1
#
_entry.id   AF-A0A350MP20-F1
#
_cell.length_a   1.000
_cell.length_b   1.000
_cell.length_c   1.000
_cell.angle_alpha   90.00
_cell.angle_beta   90.00
_cell.angle_gamma   90.00
#
_symmetry.space_group_name_H-M   'P 1'
#
loop_
_entity.id
_entity.type
_entity.pdbx_description
1 polymer ?
#
loop_
_entity_poly.entity_id
_entity_poly.type
_entity_poly.pdbx_seq_one_letter_code
_entity_poly.pdbx_strand_id
1 'polypeptide(L)'
;MIVLCAIAGAVAFFFLKRPIQSKTNQISEKQKTAQEFVNVKDIHDNFLYTRDGQIIAYIKIHPISIDLFSDSEKEQISKVLTAELS
;
A
#
# COMPACT_ATOMS: atom_id res chain seq x y z
N MET A 1 -47.01 -1.80 21.73
CA MET A 1 -45.98 -0.75 21.90
C MET A 1 -44.58 -1.33 22.02
N ILE A 2 -44.29 -2.21 23.00
CA ILE A 2 -42.95 -2.78 23.21
C ILE A 2 -42.44 -3.58 22.00
N VAL A 3 -43.28 -4.43 21.40
CA VAL A 3 -42.93 -5.23 20.21
C VAL A 3 -42.61 -4.35 19.00
N LEU A 4 -43.32 -3.23 18.87
CA LEU A 4 -43.15 -2.29 17.76
C LEU A 4 -41.83 -1.52 17.89
N CYS A 5 -41.46 -1.13 19.12
CA CYS A 5 -40.16 -0.54 19.42
C CYS A 5 -39.01 -1.54 19.24
N ALA A 6 -39.21 -2.82 19.59
CA ALA A 6 -38.20 -3.86 19.41
C ALA A 6 -37.89 -4.12 17.92
N ILE A 7 -38.93 -4.17 17.08
CA ILE A 7 -38.77 -4.33 15.62
C ILE A 7 -38.09 -3.10 15.01
N ALA A 8 -38.50 -1.88 15.39
CA ALA A 8 -37.87 -0.66 14.93
C ALA A 8 -36.37 -0.60 15.33
N GLY A 9 -36.05 -0.99 16.56
CA GLY A 9 -34.67 -1.08 17.05
C GLY A 9 -33.84 -2.11 16.29
N ALA A 10 -34.39 -3.29 16.01
CA ALA A 10 -33.71 -4.34 15.24
C ALA A 10 -33.44 -3.92 13.79
N VAL A 11 -34.40 -3.27 13.13
CA VAL A 11 -34.24 -2.74 11.77
C VAL A 11 -33.19 -1.64 11.74
N ALA A 12 -33.24 -0.68 12.68
CA ALA A 12 -32.23 0.37 12.80
C ALA A 12 -30.83 -0.24 13.02
N PHE A 13 -30.71 -1.19 13.96
CA PHE A 13 -29.46 -1.88 14.23
C PHE A 13 -28.92 -2.61 12.99
N PHE A 14 -29.79 -3.27 12.21
CA PHE A 14 -29.41 -3.94 10.97
C PHE A 14 -28.95 -2.96 9.87
N PHE A 15 -29.57 -1.78 9.78
CA PHE A 15 -29.12 -0.72 8.87
C PHE A 15 -27.79 -0.08 9.30
N LEU A 16 -27.57 0.12 10.60
CA LEU A 16 -26.31 0.65 11.14
C LEU A 16 -25.16 -0.36 11.02
N LYS A 17 -25.45 -1.66 11.04
CA LYS A 17 -24.44 -2.71 10.86
C LYS A 17 -24.04 -2.96 9.41
N ARG A 18 -24.59 -2.23 8.43
CA ARG A 18 -24.12 -2.32 7.05
C ARG A 18 -22.66 -1.85 7.01
N PRO A 19 -21.69 -2.75 6.76
CA PRO A 19 -20.31 -2.31 6.59
C PRO A 19 -20.30 -1.34 5.41
N ILE A 20 -19.66 -0.19 5.59
CA ILE A 20 -19.38 0.76 4.53
C ILE A 20 -18.68 -0.04 3.43
N GLN A 21 -19.43 -0.43 2.39
CA GLN A 21 -18.84 -0.99 1.19
C GLN A 21 -17.98 0.14 0.64
N SER A 22 -16.66 -0.08 0.66
CA SER A 22 -15.68 0.85 0.12
C SER A 22 -16.15 1.24 -1.26
N LYS A 23 -16.50 2.51 -1.44
CA LYS A 23 -16.83 3.07 -2.75
C LYS A 23 -15.62 2.81 -3.64
N THR A 24 -15.73 1.86 -4.55
CA THR A 24 -14.81 1.76 -5.69
C THR A 24 -15.13 2.96 -6.57
N ASN A 25 -14.61 4.12 -6.17
CA ASN A 25 -14.52 5.27 -7.04
C ASN A 25 -13.69 4.79 -8.24
N GLN A 26 -14.19 4.98 -9.45
CA GLN A 26 -13.44 4.73 -10.66
C GLN A 26 -12.32 5.77 -10.73
N ILE A 27 -11.23 5.50 -9.99
CA ILE A 27 -10.02 6.30 -10.01
C ILE A 27 -9.45 6.10 -11.41
N SER A 28 -9.27 7.20 -12.16
CA SER A 28 -8.56 7.16 -13.44
C SER A 28 -7.23 6.45 -13.26
N GLU A 29 -6.80 5.59 -14.19
CA GLU A 29 -5.50 4.88 -14.11
C GLU A 29 -4.32 5.83 -13.79
N LYS A 30 -4.42 7.11 -14.17
CA LYS A 30 -3.42 8.15 -13.85
C LYS A 30 -3.36 8.59 -12.38
N GLN A 31 -4.37 8.25 -11.58
CA GLN A 31 -4.49 8.62 -10.18
C GLN A 31 -4.24 7.44 -9.24
N LYS A 32 -3.92 6.26 -9.79
CA LYS A 32 -3.65 5.05 -9.02
C LYS A 32 -2.35 5.22 -8.23
N THR A 33 -2.41 5.00 -6.92
CA THR A 33 -1.19 5.03 -6.10
C THR A 33 -0.30 3.82 -6.42
N ALA A 34 1.00 3.93 -6.17
CA ALA A 34 1.91 2.79 -6.34
C ALA A 34 1.45 1.56 -5.55
N GLN A 35 0.94 1.77 -4.32
CA GLN A 35 0.42 0.70 -3.46
C GLN A 35 -0.85 0.05 -4.01
N GLU A 36 -1.72 0.78 -4.71
CA GLU A 36 -2.88 0.21 -5.40
C GLU A 36 -2.48 -0.49 -6.70
N PHE A 37 -1.42 0.00 -7.35
CA PHE A 37 -0.84 -0.64 -8.54
C PHE A 37 -0.25 -2.00 -8.19
N VAL A 38 0.50 -2.08 -7.08
CA VAL A 38 0.98 -3.34 -6.52
C VAL A 38 -0.06 -3.96 -5.57
N ASN A 39 0.09 -5.22 -5.17
CA ASN A 39 -0.84 -5.86 -4.23
C ASN A 39 -0.48 -5.53 -2.76
N VAL A 40 -0.45 -4.25 -2.41
CA VAL A 40 -0.07 -3.80 -1.06
C VAL A 40 -1.24 -3.06 -0.42
N LYS A 41 -1.62 -3.49 0.78
CA LYS A 41 -2.63 -2.83 1.62
C LYS A 41 -1.98 -1.89 2.62
N ASP A 42 -0.94 -2.37 3.29
CA ASP A 42 -0.21 -1.62 4.30
C ASP A 42 1.19 -2.21 4.53
N ILE A 43 2.09 -1.42 5.09
CA ILE A 43 3.44 -1.84 5.49
C ILE A 43 3.69 -1.37 6.92
N HIS A 44 3.97 -2.32 7.82
CA HIS A 44 4.30 -2.04 9.20
C HIS A 44 5.57 -2.78 9.59
N ASP A 45 6.60 -2.03 10.01
CA ASP A 45 7.94 -2.55 10.29
C ASP A 45 8.45 -3.47 9.16
N ASN A 46 8.67 -4.74 9.48
CA ASN A 46 9.17 -5.78 8.58
C ASN A 46 8.06 -6.61 7.92
N PHE A 47 6.79 -6.19 8.04
CA PHE A 47 5.64 -6.91 7.52
C PHE A 47 4.92 -6.10 6.44
N LEU A 48 4.64 -6.77 5.33
CA LEU A 48 3.83 -6.27 4.23
C LEU A 48 2.48 -6.99 4.26
N TYR A 49 1.41 -6.23 4.40
CA TYR A 49 0.04 -6.71 4.35
C TYR A 49 -0.50 -6.54 2.95
N THR A 50 -0.94 -7.62 2.35
CA THR A 50 -1.49 -7.64 0.99
C THR A 50 -3.01 -7.45 0.99
N ARG A 51 -3.60 -7.13 -0.15
CA ARG A 51 -5.06 -6.94 -0.26
C ARG A 51 -5.81 -8.27 -0.35
N ASP A 52 -5.13 -9.36 -0.70
CA ASP A 52 -5.64 -10.74 -0.70
C ASP A 52 -5.44 -11.47 0.65
N GLY A 53 -4.96 -10.77 1.68
CA GLY A 53 -4.95 -11.26 3.06
C GLY A 53 -3.69 -12.03 3.47
N GLN A 54 -2.65 -12.04 2.64
CA GLN A 54 -1.34 -12.57 2.99
C GLN A 54 -0.53 -11.55 3.80
N ILE A 55 0.36 -12.07 4.65
CA ILE A 55 1.34 -11.29 5.42
C ILE A 55 2.72 -11.79 5.02
N ILE A 56 3.56 -10.89 4.52
CA ILE A 56 4.90 -11.21 4.02
C ILE A 56 5.93 -10.51 4.91
N ALA A 57 6.87 -11.27 5.48
CA ALA A 57 8.00 -10.70 6.19
C ALA A 57 9.13 -10.35 5.20
N TYR A 58 9.79 -9.20 5.38
CA TYR A 58 10.87 -8.75 4.50
C TYR A 58 12.04 -8.13 5.27
N ILE A 59 13.20 -8.11 4.61
CA ILE A 59 14.40 -7.42 5.07
C ILE A 59 14.61 -6.20 4.18
N LYS A 60 14.63 -5.01 4.78
CA LYS A 60 14.90 -3.77 4.06
C LYS A 60 16.41 -3.62 3.84
N ILE A 61 16.84 -3.78 2.59
CA ILE A 61 18.22 -3.52 2.18
C ILE A 61 18.35 -2.03 1.89
N HIS A 62 19.18 -1.33 2.67
CA HIS A 62 19.51 0.06 2.39
C HIS A 62 20.65 0.12 1.37
N PRO A 63 20.65 1.11 0.46
CA PRO A 63 21.76 1.27 -0.48
C PRO A 63 23.06 1.52 0.28
N ILE A 64 24.18 1.03 -0.27
CA ILE A 64 25.51 1.33 0.25
C ILE A 64 25.74 2.83 0.10
N SER A 65 26.25 3.48 1.15
CA SER A 65 26.55 4.91 1.10
C SER A 65 27.53 5.20 -0.03
N ILE A 66 27.24 6.23 -0.84
CA ILE A 66 28.09 6.58 -1.98
C ILE A 66 29.49 7.03 -1.53
N ASP A 67 29.60 7.52 -0.30
CA ASP A 67 30.85 7.99 0.29
C ASP A 67 31.83 6.85 0.58
N LEU A 68 31.33 5.61 0.69
CA LEU A 68 32.16 4.42 0.92
C LEU A 68 32.84 3.93 -0.36
N PHE A 69 32.40 4.37 -1.54
CA PHE A 69 33.05 4.02 -2.80
C PHE A 69 34.36 4.80 -2.97
N SER A 70 35.34 4.13 -3.57
CA SER A 70 36.53 4.78 -4.12
C SER A 70 36.17 5.73 -5.26
N ASP A 71 37.05 6.68 -5.56
CA ASP A 71 36.83 7.64 -6.64
C ASP A 71 36.69 6.96 -8.01
N SER A 72 37.43 5.86 -8.23
CA SER A 72 37.30 5.03 -9.44
C SER A 72 35.93 4.37 -9.58
N GLU A 73 35.37 3.86 -8.48
CA GLU A 73 34.04 3.23 -8.51
C GLU A 73 32.96 4.27 -8.79
N LYS A 74 33.07 5.46 -8.18
CA LYS A 74 32.16 6.58 -8.45
C LYS A 74 32.19 7.00 -9.91
N GLU A 75 33.37 7.13 -10.51
CA GLU A 75 33.53 7.50 -11.92
C GLU A 75 32.92 6.43 -12.85
N GLN A 76 33.16 5.15 -12.55
CA GLN A 76 32.60 4.05 -13.34
C GLN A 76 31.06 4.03 -13.26
N ILE A 77 30.49 4.16 -12.07
CA ILE A 77 29.04 4.25 -11.88
C ILE A 77 28.47 5.44 -12.66
N SER A 78 29.13 6.61 -12.60
CA SER A 78 28.69 7.80 -13.34
C SER A 78 28.67 7.58 -14.85
N LYS A 79 29.70 6.92 -15.41
CA LYS A 79 29.76 6.62 -16.84
C LYS A 79 28.64 5.69 -17.27
N VAL A 80 28.39 4.63 -16.49
CA VAL A 80 27.31 3.67 -16.76
C VAL A 80 25.96 4.39 -16.73
N LEU A 81 25.67 5.15 -15.68
CA LEU A 81 24.41 5.89 -15.57
C LEU A 81 24.21 6.88 -16.72
N THR A 82 25.27 7.57 -17.16
CA THR A 82 25.19 8.51 -18.28
C THR A 82 24.90 7.80 -19.60
N ALA A 83 25.48 6.62 -19.82
CA ALA A 83 25.27 5.84 -21.03
C ALA A 83 23.85 5.26 -21.10
N GLU A 84 23.27 4.84 -19.98
CA GLU A 84 21.89 4.32 -19.91
C GLU A 84 20.82 5.42 -20.10
N LEU A 85 21.18 6.68 -19.82
CA LEU A 85 20.28 7.84 -19.90
C LEU A 85 20.43 8.64 -21.20
N SER A 86 21.43 8.36 -22.04
CA SER A 86 21.68 9.01 -23.33
C SER A 86 21.05 8.25 -24.49
#